data_AF-A0A7X6J3G4-F1
#
_entry.id   AF-A0A7X6J3G4-F1
#
_cell.length_a   1.000
_cell.length_b   1.000
_cell.length_c   1.000
_cell.angle_alpha   90.00
_cell.angle_beta   90.00
_cell.angle_gamma   90.00
#
_symmetry.space_group_name_H-M   'P 1'
#
loop_
_entity.id
_entity.type
_entity.pdbx_description
1 polymer ?
#
loop_
_entity_poly.entity_id
_entity_poly.type
_entity_poly.pdbx_seq_one_letter_code
_entity_poly.pdbx_strand_id
1 'polypeptide(L)'
;MKSSQTGVSASSIGNDDSESETELETIGRFMTRLKVRNLPRNYQLFHEALYGQDRCLASEIEALGPHPSQSKLDEIGLKHRLVSHCGLVARKSESDAADMLREVADQLAKGLKKKRHFARGVGTAPNASAALDSLHASLSNLMLYETELIERLKNCAHLSEPKRRADA
;
A
#
# COMPACT_ATOMS: atom_id res chain seq x y z
N MET A 1 49.24 37.24 43.98
CA MET A 1 49.48 37.11 42.52
C MET A 1 48.18 36.58 41.92
N LYS A 2 47.35 37.47 41.34
CA LYS A 2 46.98 37.53 39.89
C LYS A 2 46.38 36.20 39.38
N SER A 3 45.06 36.01 39.44
CA SER A 3 44.01 36.42 38.47
C SER A 3 44.14 35.75 37.09
N SER A 4 43.15 34.91 36.73
CA SER A 4 42.65 34.77 35.36
C SER A 4 41.21 34.27 35.40
N GLN A 5 40.32 35.23 35.20
CA GLN A 5 38.92 35.08 34.89
C GLN A 5 38.82 34.85 33.38
N THR A 6 38.06 33.85 32.94
CA THR A 6 37.61 33.75 31.55
C THR A 6 36.13 33.42 31.59
N GLY A 7 35.32 34.48 31.50
CA GLY A 7 33.91 34.34 31.18
C GLY A 7 33.77 33.85 29.75
N VAL A 8 32.85 32.91 29.55
CA VAL A 8 32.27 32.66 28.22
C VAL A 8 30.79 32.92 28.36
N SER A 9 30.36 33.88 27.55
CA SER A 9 29.09 34.56 27.56
C SER A 9 27.91 33.59 27.57
N ALA A 10 27.01 33.81 28.53
CA ALA A 10 25.62 33.41 28.38
C ALA A 10 25.11 34.01 27.07
N SER A 11 24.72 33.15 26.13
CA SER A 11 23.85 33.57 25.04
C SER A 11 22.54 34.02 25.68
N SER A 12 22.42 35.34 25.86
CA SER A 12 21.17 36.00 26.18
C SER A 12 20.23 35.71 25.01
N ILE A 13 19.45 34.64 25.13
CA ILE A 13 18.27 34.44 24.31
C ILE A 13 17.34 35.55 24.78
N GLY A 14 17.34 36.64 24.01
CA GLY A 14 16.30 37.65 24.13
C GLY A 14 14.99 36.94 23.91
N ASN A 15 14.18 36.87 24.96
CA ASN A 15 12.76 36.62 24.83
C ASN A 15 12.18 37.81 24.07
N ASP A 16 12.08 37.67 22.76
CA ASP A 16 11.23 38.51 21.94
C ASP A 16 9.86 37.82 21.90
N ASP A 17 9.00 38.21 22.84
CA ASP A 17 7.61 37.78 22.97
C ASP A 17 6.76 38.38 21.83
N SER A 18 7.10 38.06 20.59
CA SER A 18 6.15 38.11 19.48
C SER A 18 5.72 36.66 19.22
N GLU A 19 4.52 36.30 19.66
CA GLU A 19 3.87 35.00 19.41
C GLU A 19 3.69 34.77 17.89
N SER A 20 4.77 34.49 17.17
CA SER A 20 4.68 33.90 15.83
C SER A 20 4.32 32.45 16.03
N GLU A 21 3.03 32.14 15.87
CA GLU A 21 2.53 30.77 15.83
C GLU A 21 3.47 29.92 14.95
N THR A 22 3.98 28.83 15.51
CA THR A 22 4.90 27.96 14.78
C THR A 22 4.15 27.32 13.60
N GLU A 23 4.84 27.06 12.50
CA GLU A 23 4.23 26.43 11.30
C GLU A 23 3.47 25.15 11.65
N LEU A 24 3.97 24.38 12.63
CA LEU A 24 3.35 23.17 13.15
C LEU A 24 2.04 23.43 13.89
N GLU A 25 1.96 24.52 14.66
CA GLU A 25 0.73 24.95 15.34
C GLU A 25 -0.31 25.42 14.32
N THR A 26 0.09 26.19 13.31
CA THR A 26 -0.80 26.59 12.21
C THR A 26 -1.34 25.36 11.47
N ILE A 27 -0.47 24.42 11.06
CA ILE A 27 -0.89 23.16 10.41
C ILE A 27 -1.82 22.37 11.34
N GLY A 28 -1.46 22.24 12.62
CA GLY A 28 -2.25 21.53 13.63
C GLY A 28 -3.65 22.13 13.81
N ARG A 29 -3.77 23.46 13.76
CA ARG A 29 -5.04 24.18 13.80
C ARG A 29 -5.91 23.85 12.57
N PHE A 30 -5.33 23.86 11.37
CA PHE A 30 -6.04 23.47 10.14
C PHE A 30 -6.51 22.01 10.17
N MET A 31 -5.64 21.10 10.60
CA MET A 31 -5.97 19.68 10.73
C MET A 31 -7.10 19.45 11.75
N THR A 32 -7.06 20.16 12.88
CA THR A 32 -8.10 20.10 13.91
C THR A 32 -9.43 20.65 13.39
N ARG A 33 -9.40 21.79 12.68
CA ARG A 33 -10.61 22.41 12.07
C ARG A 33 -11.31 21.46 11.10
N LEU A 34 -10.54 20.72 10.30
CA LEU A 34 -11.04 19.74 9.35
C LEU A 34 -11.28 18.35 9.96
N LYS A 35 -11.09 18.19 11.27
CA LYS A 35 -11.15 16.90 12.01
C LYS A 35 -10.29 15.80 11.38
N VAL A 36 -9.12 16.16 10.87
CA VAL A 36 -8.14 15.22 10.32
C VAL A 36 -7.22 14.72 11.43
N ARG A 37 -6.88 13.43 11.40
CA ARG A 37 -5.97 12.82 12.37
C ARG A 37 -4.55 13.40 12.26
N ASN A 38 -3.90 13.63 13.39
CA ASN A 38 -2.52 14.10 13.51
C ASN A 38 -1.51 12.97 13.16
N LEU A 39 -1.39 12.67 11.88
CA LEU A 39 -0.49 11.65 11.35
C LEU A 39 0.63 12.31 10.54
N PRO A 40 1.88 11.78 10.55
CA PRO A 40 2.99 12.39 9.81
C PRO A 40 2.70 12.68 8.34
N ARG A 41 2.00 11.77 7.64
CA ARG A 41 1.61 11.97 6.22
C ARG A 41 0.61 13.11 6.02
N ASN A 42 -0.22 13.38 7.02
CA ASN A 42 -1.17 14.47 6.97
C ASN A 42 -0.44 15.79 7.23
N TYR A 43 0.52 15.83 8.16
CA TYR A 43 1.38 17.01 8.32
C TYR A 43 2.13 17.35 7.04
N GLN A 44 2.71 16.38 6.33
CA GLN A 44 3.34 16.63 5.03
C GLN A 44 2.34 17.21 4.02
N LEU A 45 1.14 16.64 3.95
CA LEU A 45 0.08 17.11 3.03
C LEU A 45 -0.32 18.56 3.31
N PHE A 46 -0.58 18.91 4.58
CA PHE A 46 -1.00 20.26 4.95
C PHE A 46 0.16 21.27 4.94
N HIS A 47 1.38 20.83 5.23
CA HIS A 47 2.57 21.64 5.04
C HIS A 47 2.72 22.04 3.57
N GLU A 48 2.66 21.07 2.64
CA GLU A 48 2.76 21.35 1.21
C GLU A 48 1.59 22.21 0.72
N ALA A 49 0.38 22.03 1.27
CA ALA A 49 -0.76 22.86 0.91
C ALA A 49 -0.59 24.33 1.33
N LEU A 50 -0.06 24.58 2.53
CA LEU A 50 0.07 25.94 3.08
C LEU A 50 1.34 26.66 2.62
N TYR A 51 2.46 25.93 2.53
CA TYR A 51 3.79 26.49 2.31
C TYR A 51 4.45 26.01 1.01
N GLY A 52 3.88 25.00 0.36
CA GLY A 52 4.41 24.45 -0.88
C GLY A 52 4.23 25.38 -2.08
N GLN A 53 4.76 24.95 -3.22
CA GLN A 53 4.68 25.71 -4.48
C GLN A 53 3.36 25.46 -5.22
N ASP A 54 2.77 24.27 -5.04
CA ASP A 54 1.54 23.88 -5.74
C ASP A 54 0.29 24.43 -5.04
N ARG A 55 -0.26 25.52 -5.59
CA ARG A 55 -1.50 26.13 -5.10
C ARG A 55 -2.74 25.30 -5.42
N CYS A 56 -2.69 24.39 -6.39
CA CYS A 56 -3.80 23.49 -6.69
C CYS A 56 -4.03 22.50 -5.54
N LEU A 57 -2.97 22.08 -4.84
CA LEU A 57 -3.08 21.20 -3.67
C LEU A 57 -3.98 21.77 -2.58
N ALA A 58 -3.79 23.05 -2.21
CA ALA A 58 -4.61 23.73 -1.21
C ALA A 58 -6.09 23.79 -1.64
N SER A 59 -6.34 24.16 -2.90
CA SER A 59 -7.68 24.25 -3.46
C SER A 59 -8.40 22.90 -3.48
N GLU A 60 -7.69 21.81 -3.80
CA GLU A 60 -8.26 20.46 -3.79
C GLU A 60 -8.63 19.99 -2.38
N ILE A 61 -7.81 20.32 -1.38
CA ILE A 61 -8.12 19.99 0.02
C ILE A 61 -9.33 20.80 0.51
N GLU A 62 -9.42 22.08 0.18
CA GLU A 62 -10.57 22.92 0.52
C GLU A 62 -11.86 22.42 -0.14
N ALA A 63 -11.78 21.91 -1.37
CA ALA A 63 -12.91 21.34 -2.09
C ALA A 63 -13.50 20.07 -1.44
N LEU A 64 -12.74 19.39 -0.55
CA LEU A 64 -13.26 18.24 0.20
C LEU A 64 -14.22 18.63 1.35
N GLY A 65 -14.27 19.91 1.71
CA GLY A 65 -15.14 20.41 2.77
C GLY A 65 -14.63 20.13 4.19
N PRO A 66 -15.49 20.29 5.22
CA PRO A 66 -15.05 20.39 6.62
C PRO A 66 -14.67 19.05 7.29
N HIS A 67 -14.92 17.91 6.63
CA HIS A 67 -14.65 16.57 7.18
C HIS A 67 -14.12 15.62 6.08
N PRO A 68 -12.93 15.90 5.51
CA PRO A 68 -12.38 15.08 4.44
C PRO A 68 -12.10 13.66 4.94
N SER A 69 -12.52 12.66 4.15
CA SER A 69 -12.18 11.27 4.42
C SER A 69 -10.68 11.03 4.18
N GLN A 70 -10.07 10.14 4.96
CA GLN A 70 -8.64 9.83 4.81
C GLN A 70 -8.31 9.31 3.41
N SER A 71 -9.19 8.51 2.80
CA SER A 71 -8.98 8.01 1.44
C SER A 71 -8.87 9.13 0.41
N LYS A 72 -9.61 10.23 0.58
CA LYS A 72 -9.57 11.39 -0.31
C LYS A 72 -8.30 12.21 -0.11
N LEU A 73 -7.85 12.36 1.14
CA LEU A 73 -6.56 12.99 1.44
C LEU A 73 -5.39 12.19 0.87
N ASP A 74 -5.45 10.87 0.97
CA ASP A 74 -4.42 9.99 0.41
C ASP A 74 -4.43 10.03 -1.13
N GLU A 75 -5.60 10.12 -1.78
CA GLU A 75 -5.74 10.29 -3.23
C GLU A 75 -5.09 11.60 -3.71
N ILE A 76 -5.34 12.71 -3.02
CA ILE A 76 -4.70 14.00 -3.30
C ILE A 76 -3.18 13.90 -3.07
N GLY A 77 -2.75 13.32 -1.94
CA GLY A 77 -1.34 13.15 -1.64
C GLY A 77 -0.59 12.31 -2.69
N LEU A 78 -1.26 11.32 -3.28
CA LEU A 78 -0.72 10.52 -4.38
C LEU A 78 -0.69 11.30 -5.70
N LYS A 79 -1.75 12.05 -6.03
CA LYS A 79 -1.82 12.90 -7.23
C LYS A 79 -0.68 13.91 -7.27
N HIS A 80 -0.38 14.50 -6.11
CA HIS A 80 0.71 15.48 -5.90
C HIS A 80 2.07 14.83 -5.61
N ARG A 81 2.16 13.49 -5.70
CA ARG A 81 3.41 12.71 -5.54
C ARG A 81 4.15 12.96 -4.22
N LEU A 82 3.40 13.15 -3.13
CA LEU A 82 3.98 13.35 -1.81
C LEU A 82 4.63 12.05 -1.32
N VAL A 83 5.88 12.16 -0.86
CA VAL A 83 6.71 11.02 -0.47
C VAL A 83 6.05 10.14 0.58
N SER A 84 5.41 10.73 1.60
CA SER A 84 4.70 9.98 2.64
C SER A 84 3.52 9.15 2.10
N HIS A 85 2.90 9.59 1.01
CA HIS A 85 1.73 8.93 0.42
C HIS A 85 2.15 7.87 -0.60
N CYS A 86 3.16 8.17 -1.43
CA CYS A 86 3.74 7.18 -2.35
C CYS A 86 4.34 5.97 -1.61
N GLY A 87 5.03 6.20 -0.49
CA GLY A 87 5.60 5.11 0.32
C GLY A 87 4.57 4.15 0.90
N LEU A 88 3.35 4.61 1.18
CA LEU A 88 2.26 3.76 1.69
C LEU A 88 1.70 2.85 0.59
N VAL A 89 1.55 3.38 -0.63
CA VAL A 89 1.09 2.59 -1.78
C VAL A 89 2.13 1.54 -2.16
N ALA A 90 3.42 1.90 -2.18
CA ALA A 90 4.49 0.94 -2.46
C ALA A 90 4.48 -0.23 -1.46
N ARG A 91 4.43 0.07 -0.14
CA ARG A 91 4.39 -0.99 0.88
C ARG A 91 3.14 -1.85 0.81
N LYS A 92 1.98 -1.25 0.53
CA LYS A 92 0.74 -2.02 0.35
C LYS A 92 0.85 -2.93 -0.87
N SER A 93 1.33 -2.41 -2.00
CA SER A 93 1.54 -3.19 -3.22
C SER A 93 2.54 -4.32 -3.04
N GLU A 94 3.63 -4.10 -2.29
CA GLU A 94 4.61 -5.13 -1.96
C GLU A 94 3.99 -6.24 -1.10
N SER A 95 3.16 -5.86 -0.11
CA SER A 95 2.44 -6.83 0.72
C SER A 95 1.45 -7.65 -0.10
N ASP A 96 0.63 -6.98 -0.92
CA ASP A 96 -0.36 -7.65 -1.76
C ASP A 96 0.33 -8.61 -2.76
N ALA A 97 1.47 -8.21 -3.33
CA ALA A 97 2.27 -9.07 -4.19
C ALA A 97 2.86 -10.28 -3.44
N ALA A 98 3.38 -10.07 -2.22
CA ALA A 98 3.91 -11.15 -1.39
C ALA A 98 2.83 -12.17 -1.01
N ASP A 99 1.62 -11.72 -0.71
CA ASP A 99 0.48 -12.60 -0.39
C ASP A 99 0.03 -13.40 -1.61
N MET A 100 -0.04 -12.77 -2.79
CA MET A 100 -0.34 -13.48 -4.04
C MET A 100 0.72 -14.55 -4.36
N LEU A 101 2.01 -14.23 -4.21
CA LEU A 101 3.10 -15.19 -4.42
C LEU A 101 3.03 -16.35 -3.44
N ARG A 102 2.62 -16.11 -2.19
CA ARG A 102 2.41 -17.15 -1.18
C ARG A 102 1.32 -18.12 -1.61
N GLU A 103 0.17 -17.60 -2.06
CA GLU A 103 -0.94 -18.43 -2.50
C GLU A 103 -0.54 -19.30 -3.71
N VAL A 104 0.15 -18.72 -4.69
CA VAL A 104 0.65 -19.47 -5.85
C VAL A 104 1.63 -20.57 -5.44
N ALA A 105 2.55 -20.27 -4.51
CA ALA A 105 3.49 -21.25 -4.00
C ALA A 105 2.79 -22.41 -3.28
N ASP A 106 1.74 -22.13 -2.50
CA ASP A 106 0.94 -23.14 -1.81
C ASP A 106 0.17 -24.04 -2.79
N GLN A 107 -0.41 -23.46 -3.84
CA GLN A 107 -1.08 -24.23 -4.89
C GLN A 107 -0.10 -25.13 -5.65
N LEU A 108 1.10 -24.62 -5.97
CA LEU A 108 2.16 -25.41 -6.59
C LEU A 108 2.59 -26.57 -5.69
N ALA A 109 2.78 -26.32 -4.39
CA ALA A 109 3.13 -27.36 -3.42
C ALA A 109 2.05 -28.46 -3.33
N LYS A 110 0.76 -28.08 -3.34
CA LYS A 110 -0.37 -29.02 -3.40
C LYS A 110 -0.34 -29.84 -4.69
N GLY A 111 -0.10 -29.20 -5.84
CA GLY A 111 0.04 -29.86 -7.13
C GLY A 111 1.19 -30.88 -7.16
N LEU A 112 2.37 -30.51 -6.65
CA LEU A 112 3.53 -31.40 -6.58
C LEU A 112 3.29 -32.61 -5.67
N LYS A 113 2.60 -32.44 -4.53
CA LYS A 113 2.20 -33.56 -3.66
C LYS A 113 1.29 -34.54 -4.39
N LYS A 114 0.27 -34.04 -5.10
CA LYS A 114 -0.63 -34.86 -5.91
C LYS A 114 0.12 -35.59 -7.03
N LYS A 115 1.04 -34.90 -7.73
CA LYS A 115 1.88 -35.52 -8.78
C LYS A 115 2.74 -36.65 -8.23
N ARG A 116 3.37 -36.46 -7.06
CA ARG A 116 4.15 -37.52 -6.40
C ARG A 116 3.26 -38.71 -6.00
N HIS A 117 2.07 -38.43 -5.49
CA HIS A 117 1.10 -39.48 -5.15
C HIS A 117 0.68 -40.28 -6.40
N PHE A 118 0.40 -39.59 -7.51
CA PHE A 118 0.08 -40.21 -8.79
C PHE A 118 1.22 -41.09 -9.32
N ALA A 119 2.44 -40.55 -9.40
CA ALA A 119 3.61 -41.29 -9.89
C ALA A 119 3.86 -42.58 -9.07
N ARG A 120 3.63 -42.52 -7.76
CA ARG A 120 3.69 -43.69 -6.88
C ARG A 120 2.58 -44.70 -7.19
N GLY A 121 1.33 -44.24 -7.37
CA GLY A 121 0.19 -45.09 -7.69
C GLY A 121 0.36 -45.86 -9.01
N VAL A 122 0.86 -45.18 -10.04
CA VAL A 122 1.16 -45.79 -11.35
C VAL A 122 2.26 -46.84 -11.25
N GLY A 123 3.32 -46.57 -10.46
CA GLY A 123 4.40 -47.54 -10.24
C GLY A 123 3.99 -48.79 -9.46
N THR A 124 2.85 -48.75 -8.76
CA THR A 124 2.32 -49.86 -7.95
C THR A 124 1.13 -50.59 -8.60
N ALA A 125 0.72 -50.21 -9.82
CA ALA A 125 -0.44 -50.79 -10.47
C ALA A 125 -0.15 -52.25 -10.91
N PRO A 126 -0.99 -53.24 -10.52
CA PRO A 126 -0.73 -54.65 -10.77
C PRO A 126 -0.96 -55.08 -12.23
N ASN A 127 -1.72 -54.30 -13.02
CA ASN A 127 -1.97 -54.54 -14.44
C ASN A 127 -2.30 -53.25 -15.22
N ALA A 128 -2.23 -53.34 -16.55
CA ALA A 128 -2.41 -52.21 -17.47
C ALA A 128 -3.79 -51.53 -17.38
N SER A 129 -4.85 -52.27 -17.05
CA SER A 129 -6.20 -51.70 -16.87
C SER A 129 -6.26 -50.75 -15.67
N ALA A 130 -5.74 -51.16 -14.51
CA ALA A 130 -5.73 -50.31 -13.33
C ALA A 130 -4.84 -49.06 -13.52
N ALA A 131 -3.76 -49.19 -14.30
CA ALA A 131 -2.92 -48.06 -14.69
C ALA A 131 -3.68 -47.08 -15.61
N LEU A 132 -4.47 -47.58 -16.57
CA LEU A 132 -5.30 -46.77 -17.46
C LEU A 132 -6.43 -46.06 -16.70
N ASP A 133 -7.09 -46.74 -15.76
CA ASP A 133 -8.14 -46.12 -14.92
C ASP A 133 -7.56 -45.02 -14.02
N SER A 134 -6.37 -45.27 -13.45
CA SER A 134 -5.64 -44.26 -12.67
C SER A 134 -5.22 -43.06 -13.54
N LEU A 135 -4.75 -43.32 -14.77
CA LEU A 135 -4.39 -42.27 -15.73
C LEU A 135 -5.61 -41.45 -16.14
N HIS A 136 -6.73 -42.10 -16.43
CA HIS A 136 -7.98 -41.47 -16.83
C HIS A 136 -8.51 -40.54 -15.72
N ALA A 137 -8.59 -41.04 -14.48
CA ALA A 137 -8.99 -40.23 -13.33
C ALA A 137 -8.04 -39.05 -13.08
N SER A 138 -6.74 -39.23 -13.33
CA SER A 138 -5.76 -38.15 -13.17
C SER A 138 -5.86 -37.09 -14.27
N LEU A 139 -6.14 -37.48 -15.52
CA LEU A 139 -6.39 -36.56 -16.64
C LEU A 139 -7.66 -35.73 -16.40
N SER A 140 -8.75 -36.34 -15.96
CA SER A 140 -9.99 -35.62 -15.64
C SER A 140 -9.78 -34.57 -14.54
N ASN A 141 -9.04 -34.93 -13.48
CA ASN A 141 -8.70 -33.99 -12.41
C ASN A 141 -7.79 -32.85 -12.90
N LEU A 142 -6.79 -33.15 -13.73
CA LEU A 142 -5.90 -32.14 -14.29
C LEU A 142 -6.68 -31.12 -15.14
N MET A 143 -7.56 -31.58 -16.03
CA MET A 143 -8.37 -30.67 -16.84
C MET A 143 -9.27 -29.77 -15.98
N LEU A 144 -9.85 -30.31 -14.90
CA LEU A 144 -10.66 -29.52 -13.98
C LEU A 144 -9.84 -28.38 -13.36
N TYR A 145 -8.61 -28.66 -12.91
CA TYR A 145 -7.74 -27.64 -12.34
C TYR A 145 -7.22 -26.65 -13.37
N GLU A 146 -6.92 -27.07 -14.61
CA GLU A 146 -6.57 -26.14 -15.68
C GLU A 146 -7.71 -25.18 -15.98
N THR A 147 -8.97 -25.66 -16.02
CA THR A 147 -10.12 -24.79 -16.21
C THR A 147 -10.29 -23.79 -15.06
N GLU A 148 -10.15 -24.23 -13.81
CA GLU A 148 -10.23 -23.35 -12.64
C GLU A 148 -9.10 -22.30 -12.63
N LEU A 149 -7.88 -22.70 -13.00
CA LEU A 149 -6.73 -21.79 -13.09
C LEU A 149 -6.93 -20.74 -14.17
N ILE A 150 -7.41 -21.14 -15.35
CA ILE A 150 -7.71 -20.22 -16.46
C ILE A 150 -8.78 -19.21 -16.05
N GLU A 151 -9.83 -19.64 -15.35
CA GLU A 151 -10.89 -18.76 -14.87
C GLU A 151 -10.36 -17.76 -13.84
N ARG A 152 -9.57 -18.22 -12.87
CA ARG A 152 -8.92 -17.35 -11.88
C ARG A 152 -7.98 -16.33 -12.54
N LEU A 153 -7.17 -16.76 -13.52
CA LEU A 153 -6.29 -15.86 -14.27
C LEU A 153 -7.07 -14.81 -15.06
N LYS A 154 -8.19 -15.18 -15.69
CA LYS A 154 -9.08 -14.23 -16.39
C LYS A 154 -9.71 -13.22 -15.42
N ASN A 155 -10.16 -13.68 -14.25
CA ASN A 155 -10.73 -12.82 -13.22
C ASN A 155 -9.68 -11.84 -12.68
N CYS A 156 -8.43 -12.28 -12.51
CA CYS A 156 -7.31 -11.40 -12.18
C CYS A 156 -7.01 -10.37 -13.28
N ALA A 157 -7.09 -10.76 -14.56
CA ALA A 157 -6.87 -9.84 -15.68
C ALA A 157 -7.97 -8.77 -15.81
N HIS A 158 -9.24 -9.13 -15.56
CA HIS A 158 -10.37 -8.18 -15.61
C HIS A 158 -10.39 -7.16 -14.47
N LEU A 159 -9.75 -7.46 -13.33
CA LEU A 159 -9.58 -6.50 -12.23
C LEU A 159 -8.58 -5.38 -12.56
N SER A 160 -7.80 -5.50 -13.64
CA SER A 160 -6.77 -4.53 -14.05
C SER A 160 -7.26 -3.49 -15.08
N GLU A 161 -8.52 -3.52 -15.52
CA GLU A 161 -9.08 -2.50 -16.42
C GLU A 161 -9.72 -1.36 -15.59
N PRO A 162 -9.05 -0.20 -15.45
CA PRO A 162 -9.68 0.95 -14.82
C PRO A 162 -10.85 1.40 -15.69
N LYS A 163 -12.06 1.31 -15.14
CA LYS A 163 -13.29 1.86 -15.70
C LYS A 163 -13.11 3.37 -15.89
N ARG A 164 -12.63 3.79 -17.07
CA ARG A 164 -12.71 5.18 -17.54
C ARG A 164 -14.19 5.56 -17.48
N ARG A 165 -14.54 6.39 -16.49
CA ARG A 165 -15.87 7.00 -16.41
C ARG A 165 -16.06 7.85 -17.67
N ALA A 166 -16.98 7.43 -18.51
CA ALA A 166 -17.60 8.28 -19.51
C ALA A 166 -18.79 8.94 -18.81
N ASP A 167 -18.63 10.23 -18.49
CA ASP A 167 -19.73 11.11 -18.12
C ASP A 167 -20.41 11.60 -19.41
N ALA A 168 -21.74 11.43 -19.47
CA ALA A 168 -22.66 12.18 -20.31
C ALA A 168 -23.94 12.41 -19.50
#